data_AF-A0A0F8ZKT3-F1
#
_entry.id   AF-A0A0F8ZKT3-F1
#
_cell.length_a   1.000
_cell.length_b   1.000
_cell.length_c   1.000
_cell.angle_alpha   90.00
_cell.angle_beta   90.00
_cell.angle_gamma   90.00
#
_symmetry.space_group_name_H-M   'P 1'
#
loop_
_entity.id
_entity.type
_entity.pdbx_description
1 polymer ?
#
loop_
_entity_poly.entity_id
_entity_poly.type
_entity_poly.pdbx_seq_one_letter_code
_entity_poly.pdbx_strand_id
1 'polypeptide(L)'
;MGKGEKLFTGVGAAKGEVVATVRIVNGDETKMAQVTKGEVLVSQRFDPQHDKYVEKAVAIIQNTGGIKSHGAYIGKKLGIPAVTGTVEATSVLKDGQKVVVDGDNGIVYDYVPGMVIEDISTPAPKAAEPLSLAARMAAIAKQKGKTLPPGFIESLKKQE
;
A
#
# COMPACT_ATOMS: atom_id res chain seq x y z
N MET A 1 -20.68 16.76 9.87
CA MET A 1 -19.87 17.89 9.36
C MET A 1 -18.48 17.35 9.08
N GLY A 2 -18.04 17.01 7.89
CA GLY A 2 -18.57 17.05 6.53
C GLY A 2 -17.32 16.82 5.68
N LYS A 3 -17.18 15.65 5.06
CA LYS A 3 -16.06 15.36 4.15
C LYS A 3 -16.01 16.49 3.10
N GLY A 4 -14.81 16.85 2.63
CA GLY A 4 -14.61 17.99 1.71
C GLY A 4 -15.37 17.84 0.39
N GLU A 5 -15.12 18.70 -0.58
CA GLU A 5 -15.75 18.52 -1.89
C GLU A 5 -15.37 17.16 -2.48
N LYS A 6 -16.37 16.41 -2.95
CA LYS A 6 -16.16 15.13 -3.61
C LYS A 6 -15.48 15.38 -4.95
N LEU A 7 -14.25 14.90 -5.10
CA LEU A 7 -13.48 15.04 -6.35
C LEU A 7 -13.98 14.05 -7.40
N PHE A 8 -14.04 12.76 -7.04
CA PHE A 8 -14.52 11.69 -7.92
C PHE A 8 -14.87 10.44 -7.11
N THR A 9 -15.47 9.47 -7.80
CA THR A 9 -15.86 8.16 -7.23
C THR A 9 -15.26 7.03 -8.04
N GLY A 10 -15.06 5.90 -7.40
CA GLY A 10 -14.69 4.64 -8.03
C GLY A 10 -15.23 3.47 -7.23
N VAL A 11 -14.51 2.37 -7.28
CA VAL A 11 -14.84 1.12 -6.59
C VAL A 11 -14.02 1.04 -5.31
N GLY A 12 -14.71 1.07 -4.17
CA GLY A 12 -14.14 0.80 -2.85
C GLY A 12 -13.61 -0.63 -2.78
N ALA A 13 -12.29 -0.77 -2.88
CA ALA A 13 -11.63 -2.06 -3.01
C ALA A 13 -11.08 -2.56 -1.68
N ALA A 14 -10.63 -1.67 -0.81
CA ALA A 14 -10.19 -1.97 0.55
C ALA A 14 -10.68 -0.87 1.50
N LYS A 15 -11.16 -1.30 2.66
CA LYS A 15 -11.75 -0.42 3.69
C LYS A 15 -10.72 0.47 4.35
N GLY A 16 -11.18 1.57 4.93
CA GLY A 16 -10.40 2.55 5.65
C GLY A 16 -10.65 3.97 5.15
N GLU A 17 -10.31 4.93 5.98
CA GLU A 17 -10.30 6.35 5.63
C GLU A 17 -8.96 6.96 6.02
N VAL A 18 -8.35 7.73 5.12
CA VAL A 18 -7.06 8.36 5.40
C VAL A 18 -6.92 9.68 4.68
N VAL A 19 -6.19 10.60 5.32
CA VAL A 19 -5.74 11.84 4.70
C VAL A 19 -4.26 11.75 4.42
N ALA A 20 -3.88 11.94 3.16
CA ALA A 20 -2.48 11.93 2.78
C ALA A 20 -2.22 12.73 1.50
N THR A 21 -0.94 12.97 1.26
CA THR A 21 -0.46 13.68 0.08
C THR A 21 -0.41 12.73 -1.11
N VAL A 22 -0.95 13.17 -2.24
CA VAL A 22 -0.99 12.44 -3.50
C VAL A 22 0.38 12.42 -4.15
N ARG A 23 0.76 11.24 -4.65
CA ARG A 23 1.85 11.03 -5.60
C ARG A 23 1.37 10.23 -6.79
N ILE A 24 1.48 10.81 -7.97
CA ILE A 24 1.11 10.22 -9.25
C ILE A 24 2.34 9.55 -9.85
N VAL A 25 2.33 8.22 -9.83
CA VAL A 25 3.46 7.39 -10.24
C VAL A 25 3.33 6.86 -11.66
N ASN A 26 2.12 6.55 -12.15
CA ASN A 26 1.86 6.09 -13.54
C ASN A 26 2.85 5.06 -14.13
N GLY A 27 3.40 4.16 -13.28
CA GLY A 27 4.39 3.17 -13.70
C GLY A 27 5.81 3.73 -13.95
N ASP A 28 6.07 5.00 -13.67
CA ASP A 28 7.40 5.60 -13.72
C ASP A 28 8.23 5.14 -12.51
N GLU A 29 9.24 4.30 -12.78
CA GLU A 29 10.15 3.77 -11.76
C GLU A 29 10.87 4.87 -10.96
N THR A 30 11.19 6.00 -11.58
CA THR A 30 11.86 7.13 -10.93
C THR A 30 10.96 7.75 -9.88
N LYS A 31 9.68 7.96 -10.21
CA LYS A 31 8.70 8.49 -9.28
C LYS A 31 8.38 7.49 -8.17
N MET A 32 8.31 6.20 -8.51
CA MET A 32 8.12 5.12 -7.54
C MET A 32 9.28 5.04 -6.52
N ALA A 33 10.53 5.25 -6.96
CA ALA A 33 11.69 5.27 -6.07
C ALA A 33 11.66 6.44 -5.06
N GLN A 34 11.01 7.54 -5.43
CA GLN A 34 10.84 8.73 -4.58
C GLN A 34 9.63 8.63 -3.65
N VAL A 35 8.86 7.54 -3.68
CA VAL A 35 7.72 7.34 -2.79
C VAL A 35 8.19 7.35 -1.34
N THR A 36 7.59 8.24 -0.57
CA THR A 36 7.82 8.36 0.87
C THR A 36 6.68 7.72 1.65
N LYS A 37 6.98 7.37 2.90
CA LYS A 37 6.01 6.77 3.81
C LYS A 37 4.93 7.81 4.12
N GLY A 38 3.65 7.43 4.00
CA GLY A 38 2.54 8.35 4.29
C GLY A 38 1.92 9.03 3.08
N GLU A 39 2.29 8.66 1.85
CA GLU A 39 1.68 9.19 0.63
C GLU A 39 0.57 8.28 0.09
N VAL A 40 -0.37 8.87 -0.65
CA VAL A 40 -1.36 8.17 -1.47
C VAL A 40 -0.75 7.95 -2.85
N LEU A 41 -0.69 6.69 -3.29
CA LEU A 41 -0.21 6.38 -4.63
C LEU A 41 -1.35 6.38 -5.63
N VAL A 42 -1.17 7.13 -6.71
CA VAL A 42 -2.12 7.23 -7.81
C VAL A 42 -1.46 6.74 -9.09
N SER A 43 -2.10 5.79 -9.77
CA SER A 43 -1.58 5.26 -11.03
C SER A 43 -2.72 4.85 -11.95
N GLN A 44 -2.46 4.78 -13.25
CA GLN A 44 -3.36 4.10 -14.18
C GLN A 44 -3.54 2.62 -13.81
N ARG A 45 -2.43 1.95 -13.46
CA ARG A 45 -2.32 0.54 -13.07
C ARG A 45 -1.11 0.33 -12.15
N PHE A 46 -1.18 -0.62 -11.23
CA PHE A 46 -0.04 -1.14 -10.48
C PHE A 46 0.37 -2.52 -11.00
N ASP A 47 1.67 -2.69 -11.21
CA ASP A 47 2.29 -3.94 -11.64
C ASP A 47 3.07 -4.59 -10.48
N PRO A 48 3.17 -5.93 -10.44
CA PRO A 48 3.83 -6.66 -9.35
C PRO A 48 5.29 -6.25 -9.08
N GLN A 49 5.98 -5.73 -10.09
CA GLN A 49 7.36 -5.24 -9.96
C GLN A 49 7.48 -4.01 -9.04
N HIS A 50 6.38 -3.30 -8.80
CA HIS A 50 6.34 -2.08 -7.98
C HIS A 50 5.96 -2.33 -6.52
N ASP A 51 5.70 -3.59 -6.11
CA ASP A 51 5.21 -3.94 -4.77
C ASP A 51 6.07 -3.30 -3.65
N LYS A 52 7.40 -3.31 -3.79
CA LYS A 52 8.34 -2.71 -2.81
C LYS A 52 8.11 -1.21 -2.54
N TYR A 53 7.55 -0.49 -3.51
CA TYR A 53 7.26 0.94 -3.40
C TYR A 53 5.83 1.16 -2.89
N VAL A 54 4.90 0.33 -3.35
CA VAL A 54 3.49 0.37 -2.92
C VAL A 54 3.35 0.04 -1.44
N GLU A 55 4.23 -0.79 -0.87
CA GLU A 55 4.26 -1.10 0.57
C GLU A 55 4.51 0.11 1.48
N LYS A 56 5.00 1.23 0.95
CA LYS A 56 5.19 2.48 1.72
C LYS A 56 3.95 3.38 1.74
N ALA A 57 2.97 3.10 0.87
CA ALA A 57 1.79 3.90 0.71
C ALA A 57 0.83 3.74 1.89
N VAL A 58 0.04 4.80 2.17
CA VAL A 58 -1.07 4.74 3.14
C VAL A 58 -2.43 4.68 2.47
N ALA A 59 -2.51 4.87 1.16
CA ALA A 59 -3.68 4.58 0.34
C ALA A 59 -3.28 4.31 -1.11
N ILE A 60 -4.16 3.62 -1.85
CA ILE A 60 -3.97 3.31 -3.26
C ILE A 60 -5.17 3.82 -4.06
N ILE A 61 -4.91 4.57 -5.12
CA ILE A 61 -5.92 4.99 -6.10
C ILE A 61 -5.51 4.51 -7.49
N GLN A 62 -6.41 3.84 -8.19
CA GLN A 62 -6.16 3.31 -9.54
C GLN A 62 -7.28 3.66 -10.52
N ASN A 63 -6.94 4.23 -11.68
CA ASN A 63 -7.95 4.54 -12.71
C ASN A 63 -8.61 3.30 -13.29
N THR A 64 -7.84 2.26 -13.56
CA THR A 64 -8.33 1.02 -14.18
C THR A 64 -8.53 -0.07 -13.14
N GLY A 65 -9.17 -1.18 -13.51
CA GLY A 65 -9.37 -2.33 -12.64
C GLY A 65 -10.67 -2.28 -11.81
N GLY A 66 -10.72 -3.09 -10.76
CA GLY A 66 -11.87 -3.21 -9.86
C GLY A 66 -11.49 -3.97 -8.59
N ILE A 67 -12.49 -4.57 -7.92
CA ILE A 67 -12.34 -5.23 -6.59
C ILE A 67 -11.26 -6.32 -6.55
N LYS A 68 -10.92 -6.92 -7.69
CA LYS A 68 -9.90 -7.99 -7.83
C LYS A 68 -8.61 -7.52 -8.55
N SER A 69 -8.40 -6.21 -8.68
CA SER A 69 -7.17 -5.68 -9.27
C SER A 69 -5.96 -5.87 -8.36
N HIS A 70 -4.75 -5.73 -8.92
CA HIS A 70 -3.51 -5.82 -8.15
C HIS A 70 -3.46 -4.77 -7.03
N GLY A 71 -3.86 -3.51 -7.32
CA GLY A 71 -3.99 -2.46 -6.32
C GLY A 71 -5.00 -2.79 -5.21
N ALA A 72 -6.13 -3.41 -5.56
CA ALA A 72 -7.12 -3.89 -4.57
C ALA A 72 -6.56 -4.99 -3.66
N TYR A 73 -5.81 -5.94 -4.24
CA TYR A 73 -5.15 -7.00 -3.47
C TYR A 73 -4.12 -6.43 -2.50
N ILE A 74 -3.27 -5.51 -2.96
CA ILE A 74 -2.26 -4.87 -2.09
C ILE A 74 -2.93 -4.06 -0.98
N GLY A 75 -3.96 -3.27 -1.28
CA GLY A 75 -4.70 -2.50 -0.28
C GLY A 75 -5.22 -3.39 0.86
N LYS A 76 -5.87 -4.50 0.51
CA LYS A 76 -6.34 -5.51 1.48
C LYS A 76 -5.19 -6.16 2.26
N LYS A 77 -4.09 -6.50 1.58
CA LYS A 77 -2.91 -7.13 2.19
C LYS A 77 -2.27 -6.23 3.24
N LEU A 78 -2.19 -4.92 2.96
CA LEU A 78 -1.56 -3.93 3.83
C LEU A 78 -2.53 -3.33 4.85
N GLY A 79 -3.84 -3.56 4.70
CA GLY A 79 -4.86 -2.95 5.55
C GLY A 79 -4.98 -1.45 5.33
N ILE A 80 -4.73 -0.99 4.11
CA ILE A 80 -4.83 0.42 3.73
C ILE A 80 -6.00 0.62 2.77
N PRO A 81 -6.67 1.78 2.78
CA PRO A 81 -7.76 2.07 1.87
C PRO A 81 -7.31 2.01 0.41
N ALA A 82 -8.16 1.43 -0.43
CA ALA A 82 -7.91 1.34 -1.86
C ALA A 82 -9.17 1.67 -2.65
N VAL A 83 -9.03 2.58 -3.61
CA VAL A 83 -10.08 2.96 -4.56
C VAL A 83 -9.59 2.63 -5.96
N THR A 84 -10.39 1.89 -6.72
CA THR A 84 -9.99 1.40 -8.06
C THR A 84 -11.07 1.72 -9.08
N GLY A 85 -10.75 1.68 -10.37
CA GLY A 85 -11.75 1.95 -11.41
C GLY A 85 -12.27 3.40 -11.38
N THR A 86 -11.45 4.36 -10.95
CA THR A 86 -11.85 5.78 -10.88
C THR A 86 -11.93 6.45 -12.26
N VAL A 87 -11.29 5.88 -13.28
CA VAL A 87 -11.18 6.38 -14.67
C VAL A 87 -10.41 7.71 -14.80
N GLU A 88 -10.64 8.68 -13.91
CA GLU A 88 -10.18 10.07 -14.04
C GLU A 88 -9.19 10.53 -12.95
N ALA A 89 -8.84 9.69 -11.96
CA ALA A 89 -8.04 10.14 -10.81
C ALA A 89 -6.68 10.74 -11.19
N THR A 90 -5.99 10.19 -12.19
CA THR A 90 -4.70 10.76 -12.67
C THR A 90 -4.84 12.11 -13.36
N SER A 91 -6.03 12.46 -13.83
CA SER A 91 -6.31 13.72 -14.53
C SER A 91 -6.85 14.79 -13.58
N VAL A 92 -7.60 14.38 -12.55
CA VAL A 92 -8.19 15.28 -11.55
C VAL A 92 -7.18 15.62 -10.45
N LEU A 93 -6.40 14.63 -9.98
CA LEU A 93 -5.43 14.84 -8.92
C LEU A 93 -4.13 15.45 -9.41
N LYS A 94 -3.41 16.10 -8.50
CA LYS A 94 -2.06 16.64 -8.73
C LYS A 94 -1.05 16.06 -7.75
N ASP A 95 0.17 15.87 -8.21
CA ASP A 95 1.32 15.55 -7.35
C ASP A 95 1.42 16.60 -6.22
N GLY A 96 1.52 16.16 -4.96
CA GLY A 96 1.59 17.04 -3.79
C GLY A 96 0.23 17.51 -3.25
N GLN A 97 -0.90 17.21 -3.91
CA GLN A 97 -2.23 17.56 -3.41
C GLN A 97 -2.59 16.71 -2.20
N LYS A 98 -3.18 17.31 -1.15
CA LYS A 98 -3.68 16.55 0.00
C LYS A 98 -5.13 16.16 -0.25
N VAL A 99 -5.48 14.89 -0.01
CA VAL A 99 -6.83 14.36 -0.27
C VAL A 99 -7.28 13.47 0.87
N VAL A 100 -8.60 13.29 0.99
CA VAL A 100 -9.23 12.28 1.85
C VAL A 100 -9.65 11.11 0.99
N VAL A 101 -9.15 9.92 1.31
CA VAL A 101 -9.49 8.68 0.59
C VAL A 101 -10.41 7.84 1.47
N ASP A 102 -11.63 7.61 1.00
CA ASP A 102 -12.62 6.72 1.61
C ASP A 102 -12.70 5.42 0.81
N GLY A 103 -11.99 4.41 1.31
CA GLY A 103 -11.91 3.10 0.69
C GLY A 103 -13.16 2.23 0.90
N ASP A 104 -13.98 2.54 1.91
CA ASP A 104 -15.25 1.84 2.18
C ASP A 104 -16.29 2.16 1.11
N ASN A 105 -16.45 3.45 0.79
CA ASN A 105 -17.44 3.92 -0.19
C ASN A 105 -16.84 4.08 -1.60
N GLY A 106 -15.51 4.03 -1.74
CA GLY A 106 -14.83 4.26 -3.01
C GLY A 106 -14.86 5.73 -3.44
N ILE A 107 -14.76 6.66 -2.49
CA ILE A 107 -14.91 8.09 -2.75
C ILE A 107 -13.62 8.81 -2.37
N VAL A 108 -13.23 9.81 -3.16
CA VAL A 108 -12.09 10.68 -2.85
C VAL A 108 -12.59 12.10 -2.73
N TYR A 109 -12.20 12.76 -1.64
CA TYR A 109 -12.58 14.14 -1.33
C TYR A 109 -11.35 15.03 -1.30
N ASP A 110 -11.54 16.31 -1.60
CA ASP A 110 -10.51 17.31 -1.42
C ASP A 110 -10.28 17.57 0.08
N TYR A 111 -9.04 17.86 0.45
CA TYR A 111 -8.71 18.18 1.84
C TYR A 111 -8.84 19.68 2.10
N VAL A 112 -9.68 20.05 3.07
CA VAL A 112 -9.88 21.41 3.55
C VAL A 112 -9.33 21.52 4.99
N PRO A 113 -8.41 22.46 5.27
CA PRO A 113 -7.92 22.71 6.61
C PRO A 113 -9.06 23.05 7.58
N GLY A 114 -9.09 22.41 8.75
CA GLY A 114 -10.14 22.62 9.76
C GLY A 114 -11.26 21.56 9.72
N MET A 115 -11.21 20.58 8.82
CA MET A 115 -12.08 19.40 8.90
C MET A 115 -11.71 18.53 10.10
N VAL A 116 -12.70 18.26 10.96
CA VAL A 116 -12.62 17.20 11.97
C VAL A 116 -13.01 15.90 11.27
N ILE A 117 -12.02 15.04 11.07
CA ILE A 117 -12.25 13.70 10.53
C ILE A 117 -12.29 12.79 11.75
N GLU A 118 -13.50 12.46 12.19
CA GLU A 118 -13.77 11.78 13.46
C GLU A 118 -13.16 10.37 13.54
N ASP A 119 -12.80 9.80 12.40
CA ASP A 119 -12.32 8.41 12.30
C ASP A 119 -11.10 8.29 11.38
N ILE A 120 -10.08 9.14 11.60
CA ILE A 120 -8.74 8.79 11.15
C ILE A 120 -8.23 7.61 12.00
N SER A 121 -8.76 6.43 11.76
CA SER A 121 -7.93 5.24 11.81
C SER A 121 -6.89 5.45 10.72
N THR A 122 -5.87 6.29 10.96
CA THR A 122 -4.58 6.13 10.29
C THR A 122 -4.28 4.65 10.42
N PRO A 123 -4.32 3.85 9.35
CA PRO A 123 -3.63 2.60 9.42
C PRO A 123 -2.19 3.07 9.56
N ALA A 124 -1.68 3.08 10.79
CA ALA A 124 -0.25 3.10 11.00
C ALA A 124 0.24 2.01 10.06
N PRO A 125 1.01 2.35 8.99
CA PRO A 125 1.39 1.38 7.97
C PRO A 125 1.96 0.24 8.77
N LYS A 126 1.24 -0.90 8.81
CA LYS A 126 1.50 -1.97 9.76
C LYS A 126 2.97 -2.17 9.64
N ALA A 127 3.70 -1.77 10.71
CA ALA A 127 5.14 -1.61 10.63
C ALA A 127 5.61 -2.86 9.91
N ALA A 128 6.31 -2.67 8.78
CA ALA A 128 6.94 -3.77 8.11
C ALA A 128 7.82 -4.41 9.17
N GLU A 129 7.27 -5.37 9.92
CA GLU A 129 8.04 -6.29 10.70
C GLU A 129 8.93 -6.88 9.62
N PRO A 130 10.25 -6.63 9.65
CA PRO A 130 11.13 -7.28 8.72
C PRO A 130 10.86 -8.75 8.98
N LEU A 131 10.23 -9.42 8.02
CA LEU A 131 9.88 -10.82 8.06
C LEU A 131 11.20 -11.51 8.38
N SER A 132 11.41 -11.79 9.67
CA SER A 132 12.76 -11.97 10.17
C SER A 132 13.32 -13.17 9.45
N LEU A 133 14.60 -13.14 9.13
CA LEU A 133 15.24 -14.25 8.43
C LEU A 133 14.95 -15.58 9.16
N ALA A 134 14.76 -15.54 10.48
CA ALA A 134 14.30 -16.66 11.31
C ALA A 134 12.92 -17.23 10.90
N ALA A 135 11.92 -16.39 10.59
CA ALA A 135 10.62 -16.84 10.11
C ALA A 135 10.69 -17.42 8.68
N ARG A 136 11.56 -16.86 7.82
CA ARG A 136 11.85 -17.43 6.49
C ARG A 136 12.59 -18.77 6.58
N MET A 137 13.50 -18.93 7.54
CA MET A 137 14.22 -20.19 7.77
C MET A 137 13.30 -21.28 8.33
N ALA A 138 12.36 -20.94 9.21
CA ALA A 138 11.39 -21.89 9.77
C ALA A 138 10.43 -22.47 8.71
N ALA A 139 10.04 -21.67 7.71
CA ALA A 139 9.16 -22.13 6.63
C ALA A 139 9.89 -23.05 5.62
N ILE A 140 11.18 -22.80 5.35
CA ILE A 140 11.99 -23.65 4.46
C ILE A 140 12.31 -24.99 5.13
N ALA A 141 12.55 -25.02 6.45
CA ALA A 141 12.84 -26.24 7.20
C ALA A 141 11.66 -27.23 7.25
N LYS A 142 10.42 -26.79 7.04
CA LYS A 142 9.24 -27.67 6.99
C LYS A 142 8.98 -28.30 5.62
N GLN A 143 9.59 -27.81 4.54
CA GLN A 143 9.32 -28.30 3.18
C GLN A 143 10.35 -29.30 2.63
N LYS A 144 11.45 -29.57 3.34
CA LYS A 144 12.38 -30.62 2.95
C LYS A 144 12.66 -31.51 4.14
N GLY A 145 12.06 -32.69 4.15
CA GLY A 145 12.55 -33.86 4.89
C GLY A 145 13.92 -34.29 4.36
N LYS A 146 14.94 -33.44 4.52
CA LYS A 146 16.34 -33.78 4.32
C LYS A 146 17.03 -33.60 5.66
N THR A 147 17.49 -34.71 6.19
CA THR A 147 18.41 -34.79 7.32
C THR A 147 19.61 -33.87 7.06
N LEU A 148 19.94 -33.05 8.05
CA LEU A 148 21.19 -32.29 8.06
C LEU A 148 22.37 -33.27 8.02
N PRO A 149 23.40 -33.03 7.20
CA PRO A 149 24.58 -33.90 7.17
C PRO A 149 25.28 -33.85 8.55
N PRO A 150 25.70 -35.01 9.10
CA PRO A 150 26.45 -35.06 10.36
C PRO A 150 27.77 -34.29 10.18
N GLY A 151 28.05 -33.34 11.09
CA GLY A 151 29.26 -32.50 11.10
C GLY A 151 29.04 -31.01 10.83
N PHE A 152 27.84 -30.58 10.42
CA PHE A 152 27.57 -29.15 10.14
C PHE A 152 27.65 -28.26 11.39
N ILE A 153 27.26 -28.77 12.56
CA ILE A 153 27.33 -28.05 13.84
C ILE A 153 28.78 -27.83 14.28
N GLU A 154 29.70 -28.72 13.89
CA GLU A 154 31.10 -28.67 14.33
C GLU A 154 31.93 -27.63 13.54
N SER A 155 31.57 -27.37 12.27
CA SER A 155 32.18 -26.26 11.49
C SER A 155 31.76 -24.88 11.98
N LEU A 156 30.56 -24.73 12.55
CA LEU A 156 30.06 -23.44 13.04
C LEU A 156 30.73 -22.97 14.33
N LYS A 157 31.28 -23.88 15.15
CA LYS A 157 32.01 -23.54 16.38
C LYS A 157 33.48 -23.18 16.17
N LYS A 158 34.00 -23.31 14.95
CA LYS A 158 35.44 -23.13 14.65
C LYS A 158 35.77 -21.79 13.98
N GLN A 159 34.85 -20.83 14.09
CA GLN A 159 34.97 -19.50 13.49
C GLN A 159 34.79 -18.36 14.54
N GLU A 160 34.85 -18.68 15.83
CA GLU A 160 35.11 -17.69 16.89
C GLU A 160 36.60 -17.56 17.15
#